data_AF-R9JUV2-F1
#
_entry.id   AF-R9JUV2-F1
#
_cell.length_a   1.000
_cell.length_b   1.000
_cell.length_c   1.000
_cell.angle_alpha   90.00
_cell.angle_beta   90.00
_cell.angle_gamma   90.00
#
_symmetry.space_group_name_H-M   'P 1'
#
loop_
_entity.id
_entity.type
_entity.pdbx_description
1 polymer ?
#
loop_
_entity_poly.entity_id
_entity_poly.type
_entity_poly.pdbx_seq_one_letter_code
_entity_poly.pdbx_strand_id
1 'polypeptide(L)' 'MKKKDKYKEYYDYICPKCSTKIFIEKGKKMPSMFCRKCLQSNQLTVLRLIR' A
#
# COMPACT_ATOMS: atom_id res chain seq x y z
N MET A 1 -11.67 -28.25 15.81
CA MET A 1 -11.14 -27.34 14.77
C MET A 1 -11.19 -25.91 15.30
N LYS A 2 -10.06 -25.35 15.79
CA LYS A 2 -9.99 -23.94 16.18
C LYS A 2 -9.29 -23.18 15.05
N LYS A 3 -10.08 -22.61 14.13
CA LYS A 3 -9.57 -21.66 13.13
C LYS A 3 -9.05 -20.46 13.92
N LYS A 4 -7.73 -20.35 14.06
CA LYS A 4 -7.08 -19.17 14.61
C LYS A 4 -7.35 -18.04 13.61
N ASP A 5 -8.23 -17.11 13.95
CA ASP A 5 -8.30 -15.81 13.33
C ASP A 5 -6.92 -15.15 13.45
N LYS A 6 -6.09 -15.36 12.41
CA LYS A 6 -4.87 -14.60 12.21
C LYS A 6 -5.34 -13.16 12.07
N TYR A 7 -5.11 -12.34 13.09
CA TYR A 7 -5.18 -10.89 12.99
C TYR A 7 -4.41 -10.49 11.73
N LYS A 8 -5.15 -10.10 10.69
CA LYS A 8 -4.55 -9.60 9.46
C LYS A 8 -4.11 -8.18 9.76
N GLU A 9 -2.83 -8.02 10.00
CA GLU A 9 -2.22 -6.71 10.08
C GLU A 9 -2.05 -6.17 8.64
N TYR A 10 -2.22 -4.86 8.47
CA TYR A 10 -2.04 -4.16 7.20
C TYR A 10 -1.00 -3.07 7.37
N TYR A 11 -0.33 -2.73 6.27
CA TYR A 11 0.46 -1.51 6.12
C TYR A 11 -0.32 -0.52 5.25
N ASP A 12 -0.42 0.70 5.74
CA ASP A 12 -1.06 1.83 5.10
C ASP A 12 -0.03 2.69 4.38
N TYR A 13 -0.14 2.79 3.06
CA TYR A 13 0.68 3.66 2.23
C TYR A 13 -0.13 4.81 1.65
N ILE A 14 0.48 5.98 1.49
CA ILE A 14 -0.12 7.14 0.82
C ILE A 14 0.80 7.71 -0.25
N CYS A 15 0.21 8.13 -1.36
CA CYS A 15 0.89 8.97 -2.33
C CYS A 15 0.87 10.43 -1.83
N PRO A 16 2.03 11.08 -1.61
CA PRO A 16 2.07 12.47 -1.15
C PRO A 16 1.55 13.48 -2.19
N LYS A 17 1.41 13.08 -3.45
CA LYS A 17 1.01 13.97 -4.54
C LYS A 17 -0.50 13.98 -4.81
N CYS A 18 -1.10 12.79 -4.86
CA CYS A 18 -2.52 12.63 -5.19
C CYS A 18 -3.34 12.03 -4.03
N SER A 19 -2.74 11.90 -2.85
CA SER A 19 -3.35 11.36 -1.62
C SER A 19 -3.97 9.97 -1.77
N THR A 20 -3.57 9.21 -2.78
CA THR A 20 -4.03 7.84 -3.00
C THR A 20 -3.52 6.94 -1.88
N LYS A 21 -4.43 6.30 -1.15
CA LYS A 21 -4.12 5.35 -0.08
C LYS A 21 -4.13 3.91 -0.60
N ILE A 22 -3.19 3.10 -0.14
CA ILE A 22 -3.05 1.70 -0.53
C ILE A 22 -2.81 0.88 0.74
N PHE A 23 -3.57 -0.19 0.88
CA PHE A 23 -3.54 -1.10 2.01
C PHE A 23 -2.86 -2.40 1.58
N ILE A 24 -1.83 -2.84 2.31
CA ILE A 24 -1.08 -4.07 1.98
C ILE A 24 -1.08 -4.99 3.20
N GLU A 25 -1.58 -6.21 3.04
CA GLU A 25 -1.51 -7.23 4.10
C GLU A 25 -0.05 -7.48 4.51
N LYS A 26 0.26 -7.41 5.81
CA LYS A 26 1.59 -7.76 6.34
C LYS A 26 1.92 -9.19 5.93
N GLY A 27 3.10 -9.38 5.35
CA GLY A 27 3.56 -10.66 4.81
C GLY A 27 3.28 -10.86 3.32
N LYS A 28 2.51 -9.98 2.66
CA LYS A 28 2.47 -9.90 1.20
C LYS A 28 3.51 -8.91 0.68
N LYS A 29 4.14 -9.24 -0.46
CA LYS A 29 5.02 -8.31 -1.17
C LYS A 29 4.21 -7.18 -1.78
N MET A 30 4.68 -5.95 -1.57
CA MET A 30 4.16 -4.79 -2.27
C MET A 30 4.46 -4.91 -3.77
N PRO A 31 3.45 -4.79 -4.65
CA PRO A 31 3.66 -4.95 -6.09
C PRO A 31 4.48 -3.80 -6.70
N SER A 32 4.40 -2.59 -6.14
CA SER A 32 5.24 -1.45 -6.54
C SER A 32 5.23 -0.38 -5.46
N MET A 33 6.38 0.24 -5.20
CA MET A 33 6.51 1.41 -4.31
C MET A 33 6.01 2.71 -4.98
N PHE A 34 5.65 2.67 -6.26
CA PHE A 34 5.19 3.84 -7.00
C PHE A 34 3.66 3.93 -7.02
N CYS A 35 3.14 5.16 -6.95
CA CYS A 35 1.73 5.41 -7.10
C CYS A 35 1.29 5.18 -8.55
N ARG A 36 0.40 4.21 -8.77
CA ARG A 36 -0.14 3.90 -10.11
C ARG A 36 -0.88 5.08 -10.76
N LYS A 37 -1.60 5.90 -9.98
CA LYS A 37 -2.29 7.09 -10.52
C LYS A 37 -1.29 8.12 -11.06
N CYS A 38 -0.24 8.41 -10.30
CA CYS A 38 0.80 9.34 -10.77
C CYS A 38 1.54 8.77 -11.98
N LEU A 39 1.79 7.46 -12.00
CA LEU A 39 2.44 6.80 -13.13
C LEU A 39 1.61 6.93 -14.42
N GLN A 40 0.28 6.80 -14.36
CA GLN A 40 -0.62 7.04 -15.49
C GLN A 40 -0.54 8.49 -16.02
N SER A 41 -0.16 9.44 -15.18
CA SER A 41 0.06 10.84 -15.56
C SER A 41 1.53 11.15 -15.88
N ASN A 42 2.36 10.15 -16.19
CA ASN A 42 3.81 10.27 -16.41
C ASN A 42 4.58 10.92 -15.23
N GLN A 43 4.09 10.75 -14.01
CA GLN A 43 4.72 11.28 -12.81
C GLN A 43 5.18 10.15 -11.90
N LEU A 44 6.49 9.99 -11.76
CA LEU A 44 7.05 9.00 -10.84
C LEU A 44 6.92 9.51 -9.40
N THR A 45 5.93 9.04 -8.66
CA THR A 45 5.75 9.41 -7.25
C THR A 45 5.78 8.17 -6.37
N VAL A 46 6.65 8.20 -5.36
CA VAL A 46 6.82 7.12 -4.39
C VAL A 46 5.76 7.21 -3.30
N LEU A 47 5.19 6.06 -2.94
CA LEU A 47 4.26 5.88 -1.86
C LEU A 47 5.00 5.93 -0.52
N ARG A 48 4.45 6.64 0.46
CA ARG A 48 4.98 6.75 1.81
C ARG A 48 4.15 5.89 2.74
N LEU A 49 4.81 5.08 3.57
CA LEU A 49 4.16 4.35 4.65
C LEU A 49 3.66 5.36 5.70
N ILE A 50 2.45 5.18 6.21
CA ILE A 50 1.87 5.98 7.28
C ILE A 50 1.68 5.16 8.57
N ARG A 51 1.34 3.86 8.49
CA ARG A 51 1.42 2.93 9.64
C ARG A 51 1.16 1.49 9.27
#